data_AF-X6PA56-F1
#
_entry.id   AF-X6PA56-F1
#
_cell.length_a   1.000
_cell.length_b   1.000
_cell.length_c   1.000
_cell.angle_alpha   90.00
_cell.angle_beta   90.00
_cell.angle_gamma   90.00
#
_symmetry.space_group_name_H-M   'P 1'
#
loop_
_entity.id
_entity.type
_entity.pdbx_description
1 polymer ?
#
loop_
_entity_poly.entity_id
_entity_poly.type
_entity_poly.pdbx_seq_one_letter_code
_entity_poly.pdbx_strand_id
1 'polypeptide(L)'
;MRVITCICCIDDGDEKKKKTSSREGGNIELGQDSDILKKEEEKAEIGETKPGINVQGYCANMDCLAAKAKLPVWVSLGFGDISFNSEKTSYSCPDCGQSSVASIVKAMIFNSEHSISSNDNLISVKDKHYQCFYLIKSGLSYEVKAKKIRQHATSLEDLITRSENAMMDNELINLVAELQKYLITVVKPPKVKDKIRLLEKIKCDYNGDYNQVFDVGRFTILCDNATKLQTAVAVMKKAEKFNLIVSEDKDFFERQSKTHHRFHNIKLFVPKHDVYVEMQATLKNFTTLEGHTVIENPKLSHLFYEHIRAWKPKNSEEEEDLKQASDETLTKINDIICEWIDDKGIQKLANRYKSHLDIGILKPPQLTKNELEINDNVLLKMAQFVYEQLCTFTPEKMKGKAIYAILYEYYKRYLIGDKNLASCADFALLLQESRKQEMEEDIAIAQALETYIPLQANKYPHVDGEENEKNDTFDCHQHVIKFLEGKETSEEKKSEEQKRKAMIIQGKSGSGKSIFCRHLEEILWNNYINDSKQPIPVYISFPKVYHLKNEKDIILQVLQGKHIGKESMNAIREKVSFVFIMDGFDEIFDKYSQSENNNKYFYDRFHLNQWNAKVI
;
A
#
# COMPACT_ATOMS: atom_id res chain seq x y z
N MET A 1 -9.92 55.25 -6.98
CA MET A 1 -9.14 56.35 -6.37
C MET A 1 -8.90 55.98 -4.91
N ARG A 2 -7.69 55.92 -4.34
CA ARG A 2 -6.30 56.27 -4.74
C ARG A 2 -5.49 54.93 -4.76
N VAL A 3 -4.57 54.54 -5.66
CA VAL A 3 -3.51 55.15 -6.51
C VAL A 3 -2.20 55.50 -5.75
N ILE A 4 -1.06 55.15 -6.38
CA ILE A 4 0.39 55.21 -5.99
C ILE A 4 0.89 53.84 -5.46
N THR A 5 1.73 53.00 -6.11
CA THR A 5 2.60 53.00 -7.33
C THR A 5 4.11 53.25 -7.12
N CYS A 6 4.93 52.31 -7.68
CA CYS A 6 6.38 52.35 -8.02
C CYS A 6 7.40 52.28 -6.85
N ILE A 7 8.70 51.93 -6.99
CA ILE A 7 9.67 51.74 -8.12
C ILE A 7 10.43 50.37 -8.00
N CYS A 8 11.13 49.90 -9.06
CA CYS A 8 11.99 48.68 -9.14
C CYS A 8 13.51 48.91 -8.90
N CYS A 9 14.30 47.84 -8.81
CA CYS A 9 15.72 47.61 -9.24
C CYS A 9 16.26 46.39 -8.43
N ILE A 10 16.71 45.25 -8.98
CA ILE A 10 17.74 44.95 -9.99
C ILE A 10 19.13 45.50 -9.58
N ASP A 11 20.06 44.63 -9.16
CA ASP A 11 21.26 44.28 -9.95
C ASP A 11 22.10 43.14 -9.34
N ASP A 12 23.03 42.62 -10.15
CA ASP A 12 23.83 41.39 -9.97
C ASP A 12 25.00 41.46 -8.95
N GLY A 13 25.58 40.29 -8.63
CA GLY A 13 26.75 40.16 -7.75
C GLY A 13 27.53 38.83 -7.90
N ASP A 14 28.15 38.63 -9.06
CA ASP A 14 29.06 37.49 -9.37
C ASP A 14 30.41 37.65 -8.61
N GLU A 15 30.89 36.64 -7.87
CA GLU A 15 32.27 36.68 -7.32
C GLU A 15 33.03 35.35 -7.46
N LYS A 16 33.95 35.34 -8.43
CA LYS A 16 34.93 34.28 -8.69
C LYS A 16 36.13 34.43 -7.75
N LYS A 17 36.53 33.36 -7.04
CA LYS A 17 37.86 33.30 -6.38
C LYS A 17 38.86 32.47 -7.18
N LYS A 18 40.03 33.06 -7.43
CA LYS A 18 41.12 32.52 -8.25
C LYS A 18 42.35 32.25 -7.37
N LYS A 19 43.16 31.27 -7.80
CA LYS A 19 44.39 30.74 -7.17
C LYS A 19 45.37 31.81 -6.64
N THR A 20 46.09 31.43 -5.59
CA THR A 20 47.52 31.79 -5.39
C THR A 20 48.36 30.52 -5.20
N SER A 21 49.66 30.64 -5.47
CA SER A 21 50.62 29.54 -5.54
C SER A 21 51.89 29.88 -4.76
N SER A 22 52.56 28.87 -4.21
CA SER A 22 53.97 28.96 -3.81
C SER A 22 54.71 27.67 -4.22
N ARG A 23 55.97 27.83 -4.66
CA ARG A 23 56.90 26.77 -5.06
C ARG A 23 58.15 26.90 -4.20
N GLU A 24 58.64 25.76 -3.70
CA GLU A 24 60.02 25.41 -3.35
C GLU A 24 59.96 23.91 -2.98
N GLY A 25 60.91 23.04 -3.29
CA GLY A 25 62.18 23.19 -4.02
C GLY A 25 63.17 22.12 -3.52
N GLY A 26 63.32 20.99 -4.21
CA GLY A 26 64.24 19.92 -3.77
C GLY A 26 64.24 18.69 -4.68
N ASN A 27 65.30 18.53 -5.48
CA ASN A 27 65.57 17.33 -6.28
C ASN A 27 66.47 16.35 -5.53
N ILE A 28 66.14 15.05 -5.56
CA ILE A 28 67.12 13.96 -5.58
C ILE A 28 66.59 12.91 -6.59
N GLU A 29 67.42 12.55 -7.57
CA GLU A 29 67.13 11.49 -8.54
C GLU A 29 67.53 10.11 -7.99
N LEU A 30 66.75 9.08 -8.30
CA LEU A 30 67.24 7.78 -8.81
C LEU A 30 66.02 6.97 -9.30
N GLY A 31 66.13 6.42 -10.50
CA GLY A 31 64.95 6.04 -11.30
C GLY A 31 64.51 4.59 -11.20
N GLN A 32 63.27 4.35 -11.66
CA GLN A 32 62.81 3.11 -12.28
C GLN A 32 61.64 3.45 -13.20
N ASP A 33 61.67 2.95 -14.43
CA ASP A 33 60.63 3.23 -15.43
C ASP A 33 59.26 2.71 -14.96
N SER A 34 58.28 3.61 -14.94
CA SER A 34 56.87 3.25 -14.92
C SER A 34 56.15 4.17 -15.89
N ASP A 35 55.48 3.58 -16.88
CA ASP A 35 54.69 4.32 -17.87
C ASP A 35 53.59 5.09 -17.13
N ILE A 36 53.75 6.42 -17.07
CA ILE A 36 52.83 7.30 -16.38
C ILE A 36 51.50 7.29 -17.13
N LEU A 37 50.49 6.68 -16.50
CA LEU A 37 49.08 6.73 -16.87
C LEU A 37 48.67 8.16 -17.21
N LYS A 38 48.61 8.47 -18.51
CA LYS A 38 47.95 9.68 -19.00
C LYS A 38 46.48 9.54 -18.69
N LYS A 39 46.01 10.33 -17.73
CA LYS A 39 44.58 10.52 -17.47
C LYS A 39 43.96 11.08 -18.76
N GLU A 40 43.15 10.29 -19.46
CA GLU A 40 42.38 10.80 -20.60
C GLU A 40 41.52 11.98 -20.12
N GLU A 41 41.53 13.08 -20.87
CA GLU A 41 40.59 14.18 -20.63
C GLU A 41 39.18 13.67 -20.93
N GLU A 42 38.23 13.88 -20.01
CA GLU A 42 36.82 13.52 -20.20
C GLU A 42 36.24 14.32 -21.37
N LYS A 43 36.23 13.70 -22.54
CA LYS A 43 35.53 14.22 -23.72
C LYS A 43 34.04 14.01 -23.51
N ALA A 44 33.23 15.01 -23.85
CA ALA A 44 31.79 14.86 -23.87
C ALA A 44 31.39 13.74 -24.85
N GLU A 45 30.50 12.85 -24.43
CA GLU A 45 30.00 11.73 -25.24
C GLU A 45 28.48 11.87 -25.43
N ILE A 46 27.94 11.32 -26.52
CA ILE A 46 26.50 11.38 -26.84
C ILE A 46 25.90 9.98 -26.88
N GLY A 47 24.68 9.82 -26.35
CA GLY A 47 23.91 8.58 -26.37
C GLY A 47 23.89 7.83 -25.04
N GLU A 48 22.88 6.97 -24.86
CA GLU A 48 22.71 6.16 -23.66
C GLU A 48 23.17 4.72 -23.88
N THR A 49 23.87 4.16 -22.90
CA THR A 49 24.23 2.74 -22.86
C THR A 49 23.18 1.91 -22.12
N LYS A 50 22.85 0.72 -22.62
CA LYS A 50 21.85 -0.19 -22.04
C LYS A 50 22.40 -1.62 -21.90
N PRO A 51 21.77 -2.51 -21.11
CA PRO A 51 22.21 -3.90 -20.98
C PRO A 51 22.28 -4.63 -22.34
N GLY A 52 23.33 -5.43 -22.51
CA GLY A 52 23.73 -6.04 -23.79
C GLY A 52 24.90 -5.30 -24.45
N ILE A 53 24.92 -5.32 -25.79
CA ILE A 53 25.99 -4.75 -26.61
C ILE A 53 25.75 -3.26 -26.83
N ASN A 54 26.80 -2.46 -26.63
CA ASN A 54 26.86 -1.05 -26.97
C ASN A 54 28.12 -0.81 -27.81
N VAL A 55 28.03 -0.01 -28.86
CA VAL A 55 29.17 0.37 -29.71
C VAL A 55 29.36 1.87 -29.70
N GLN A 56 30.62 2.32 -29.72
CA GLN A 56 30.98 3.73 -29.78
C GLN A 56 31.67 4.04 -31.11
N GLY A 57 31.15 4.99 -31.85
CA GLY A 57 31.71 5.46 -33.11
C GLY A 57 31.53 6.96 -33.31
N TYR A 58 31.64 7.43 -34.54
CA TYR A 58 31.46 8.84 -34.91
C TYR A 58 30.36 9.00 -35.95
N CYS A 59 29.52 10.02 -35.80
CA CYS A 59 28.49 10.32 -36.78
C CYS A 59 29.10 10.96 -38.04
N ALA A 60 28.82 10.37 -39.21
CA ALA A 60 29.25 10.86 -40.51
C ALA A 60 28.25 11.83 -41.18
N ASN A 61 27.05 12.00 -40.61
CA ASN A 61 26.08 12.98 -41.10
C ASN A 61 26.56 14.39 -40.70
N MET A 62 27.07 15.16 -41.68
CA MET A 62 27.62 16.50 -41.43
C MET A 62 26.63 17.50 -40.85
N ASP A 63 25.31 17.25 -40.91
CA ASP A 63 24.31 18.12 -40.29
C ASP A 63 24.05 17.82 -38.80
N CYS A 64 24.44 16.64 -38.33
CA CYS A 64 24.33 16.17 -36.95
C CYS A 64 25.21 17.01 -35.99
N LEU A 65 24.73 17.30 -34.78
CA LEU A 65 25.50 18.08 -33.80
C LEU A 65 26.71 17.28 -33.30
N ALA A 66 26.52 15.97 -33.09
CA ALA A 66 27.60 15.06 -32.72
C ALA A 66 28.74 15.04 -33.75
N ALA A 67 28.40 15.06 -35.05
CA ALA A 67 29.38 15.11 -36.14
C ALA A 67 30.14 16.44 -36.18
N LYS A 68 29.40 17.57 -36.13
CA LYS A 68 29.96 18.93 -36.12
C LYS A 68 30.95 19.15 -34.96
N ALA A 69 30.63 18.62 -33.78
CA ALA A 69 31.47 18.70 -32.59
C ALA A 69 32.50 17.55 -32.47
N LYS A 70 32.52 16.59 -33.41
CA LYS A 70 33.37 15.38 -33.42
C LYS A 70 33.30 14.56 -32.13
N LEU A 71 32.12 14.51 -31.52
CA LEU A 71 31.89 13.79 -30.27
C LEU A 71 31.70 12.30 -30.54
N PRO A 72 32.24 11.41 -29.69
CA PRO A 72 31.97 9.99 -29.78
C PRO A 72 30.51 9.71 -29.41
N VAL A 73 29.90 8.78 -30.13
CA VAL A 73 28.48 8.45 -30.05
C VAL A 73 28.28 6.99 -29.67
N TRP A 74 27.61 6.74 -28.56
CA TRP A 74 27.16 5.43 -28.14
C TRP A 74 25.87 5.02 -28.85
N VAL A 75 25.84 3.79 -29.34
CA VAL A 75 24.64 3.12 -29.87
C VAL A 75 24.43 1.81 -29.11
N SER A 76 23.29 1.71 -28.42
CA SER A 76 22.84 0.51 -27.73
C SER A 76 22.17 -0.45 -28.72
N LEU A 77 22.73 -1.65 -28.89
CA LEU A 77 22.21 -2.72 -29.74
C LEU A 77 21.47 -3.80 -28.94
N GLY A 78 21.65 -3.84 -27.62
CA GLY A 78 20.93 -4.75 -26.72
C GLY A 78 21.47 -6.18 -26.73
N PHE A 79 20.63 -7.14 -26.34
CA PHE A 79 21.01 -8.56 -26.30
C PHE A 79 20.82 -9.22 -27.67
N GLY A 80 21.78 -10.03 -28.09
CA GLY A 80 21.77 -10.72 -29.36
C GLY A 80 23.17 -11.09 -29.83
N ASP A 81 23.23 -11.62 -31.05
CA ASP A 81 24.45 -11.94 -31.78
C ASP A 81 24.56 -10.97 -32.96
N ILE A 82 25.64 -10.21 -33.05
CA ILE A 82 25.91 -9.26 -34.13
C ILE A 82 27.28 -9.54 -34.77
N SER A 83 27.41 -9.15 -36.04
CA SER A 83 28.70 -9.03 -36.70
C SER A 83 28.82 -7.65 -37.34
N PHE A 84 29.97 -7.00 -37.19
CA PHE A 84 30.21 -5.67 -37.76
C PHE A 84 31.64 -5.50 -38.23
N ASN A 85 31.85 -4.65 -39.23
CA ASN A 85 33.16 -4.18 -39.64
C ASN A 85 33.33 -2.75 -39.14
N SER A 86 34.46 -2.45 -38.50
CA SER A 86 34.64 -1.19 -37.77
C SER A 86 34.58 0.06 -38.65
N GLU A 87 34.86 -0.05 -39.94
CA GLU A 87 34.77 1.06 -40.91
C GLU A 87 33.49 1.04 -41.75
N LYS A 88 33.02 -0.15 -42.15
CA LYS A 88 31.94 -0.29 -43.14
C LYS A 88 30.54 -0.36 -42.54
N THR A 89 30.40 -0.78 -41.29
CA THR A 89 29.08 -0.86 -40.65
C THR A 89 28.68 0.51 -40.10
N SER A 90 27.48 0.97 -40.43
CA SER A 90 26.87 2.16 -39.83
C SER A 90 25.67 1.80 -38.95
N TYR A 91 25.41 2.63 -37.94
CA TYR A 91 24.28 2.50 -37.04
C TYR A 91 23.50 3.81 -36.87
N SER A 92 22.24 3.71 -36.47
CA SER A 92 21.37 4.86 -36.20
C SER A 92 21.93 5.74 -35.09
N CYS A 93 22.20 7.00 -35.42
CA CYS A 93 22.66 8.00 -34.46
C CYS A 93 21.50 8.43 -33.55
N PRO A 94 21.66 8.44 -32.21
CA PRO A 94 20.62 8.94 -31.29
C PRO A 94 20.36 10.45 -31.42
N ASP A 95 21.31 11.24 -31.95
CA ASP A 95 21.15 12.70 -32.14
C ASP A 95 20.32 13.03 -33.39
N CYS A 96 20.66 12.44 -34.55
CA CYS A 96 20.02 12.77 -35.83
C CYS A 96 19.11 11.67 -36.42
N GLY A 97 18.92 10.53 -35.73
CA GLY A 97 18.10 9.39 -36.15
C GLY A 97 18.63 8.55 -37.34
N GLN A 98 19.51 9.11 -38.17
CA GLN A 98 20.01 8.46 -39.40
C GLN A 98 21.09 7.40 -39.13
N SER A 99 21.13 6.34 -39.95
CA SER A 99 22.17 5.30 -39.93
C SER A 99 23.52 5.83 -40.42
N SER A 100 24.24 6.47 -39.51
CA SER A 100 25.36 7.37 -39.79
C SER A 100 26.50 7.29 -38.79
N VAL A 101 26.34 6.59 -37.66
CA VAL A 101 27.45 6.30 -36.73
C VAL A 101 28.31 5.20 -37.35
N ALA A 102 29.49 5.58 -37.84
CA ALA A 102 30.49 4.70 -38.43
C ALA A 102 31.81 4.80 -37.64
N SER A 103 32.90 4.20 -38.15
CA SER A 103 34.23 4.25 -37.52
C SER A 103 34.18 3.84 -36.03
N ILE A 104 33.72 2.62 -35.77
CA ILE A 104 33.55 2.08 -34.43
C ILE A 104 34.92 1.91 -33.78
N VAL A 105 35.12 2.57 -32.63
CA VAL A 105 36.39 2.62 -31.88
C VAL A 105 36.34 1.87 -30.55
N LYS A 106 35.15 1.71 -29.96
CA LYS A 106 34.96 0.91 -28.73
C LYS A 106 33.70 0.06 -28.84
N ALA A 107 33.72 -1.11 -28.21
CA ALA A 107 32.50 -1.84 -27.84
C ALA A 107 32.48 -1.98 -26.32
N MET A 108 31.33 -1.70 -25.71
CA MET A 108 31.08 -1.94 -24.30
C MET A 108 29.95 -2.95 -24.16
N ILE A 109 30.20 -4.00 -23.42
CA ILE A 109 29.23 -5.06 -23.17
C ILE A 109 28.85 -5.02 -21.69
N PHE A 110 27.55 -4.93 -21.40
CA PHE A 110 27.04 -4.52 -20.08
C PHE A 110 25.92 -5.44 -19.55
N ASN A 111 26.02 -5.86 -18.29
CA ASN A 111 25.05 -6.72 -17.59
C ASN A 111 24.64 -7.98 -18.40
N SER A 112 25.63 -8.69 -18.97
CA SER A 112 25.42 -9.83 -19.86
C SER A 112 26.59 -10.83 -19.82
N GLU A 113 26.30 -12.12 -19.96
CA GLU A 113 27.31 -13.08 -20.40
C GLU A 113 27.60 -12.85 -21.88
N HIS A 114 28.88 -12.85 -22.27
CA HIS A 114 29.21 -12.49 -23.64
C HIS A 114 30.47 -13.17 -24.19
N SER A 115 30.57 -13.12 -25.51
CA SER A 115 31.79 -13.44 -26.24
C SER A 115 32.06 -12.45 -27.36
N ILE A 116 33.32 -12.06 -27.51
CA ILE A 116 33.80 -11.25 -28.65
C ILE A 116 34.99 -11.94 -29.32
N SER A 117 34.95 -12.01 -30.65
CA SER A 117 36.05 -12.48 -31.49
C SER A 117 36.23 -11.54 -32.68
N SER A 118 37.45 -11.46 -33.19
CA SER A 118 37.80 -10.65 -34.38
C SER A 118 38.41 -11.53 -35.46
N ASN A 119 38.34 -11.09 -36.70
CA ASN A 119 38.86 -11.85 -37.85
C ASN A 119 40.40 -12.03 -37.83
N ASP A 120 41.14 -11.22 -37.06
CA ASP A 120 42.58 -11.39 -36.79
C ASP A 120 42.88 -12.30 -35.58
N ASN A 121 41.91 -12.55 -34.68
CA ASN A 121 42.05 -13.39 -33.49
C ASN A 121 40.88 -14.37 -33.35
N LEU A 122 41.09 -15.62 -33.80
CA LEU A 122 40.13 -16.72 -33.71
C LEU A 122 39.78 -17.16 -32.28
N ILE A 123 40.52 -16.70 -31.26
CA ILE A 123 40.22 -16.98 -29.85
C ILE A 123 39.15 -16.01 -29.38
N SER A 124 37.92 -16.49 -29.25
CA SER A 124 36.83 -15.71 -28.65
C SER A 124 37.12 -15.45 -27.17
N VAL A 125 37.21 -14.18 -26.77
CA VAL A 125 37.20 -13.80 -25.35
C VAL A 125 35.77 -14.04 -24.84
N LYS A 126 35.63 -14.94 -23.86
CA LYS A 126 34.36 -15.19 -23.15
C LYS A 126 34.44 -14.56 -21.78
N ASP A 127 33.41 -13.83 -21.39
CA ASP A 127 33.42 -13.06 -20.16
C ASP A 127 32.02 -12.99 -19.50
N LYS A 128 32.02 -12.79 -18.19
CA LYS A 128 30.86 -12.64 -17.32
C LYS A 128 30.90 -11.38 -16.47
N HIS A 129 31.92 -10.51 -16.60
CA HIS A 129 31.92 -9.23 -15.89
C HIS A 129 30.78 -8.33 -16.37
N TYR A 130 30.22 -7.56 -15.44
CA TYR A 130 29.06 -6.69 -15.64
C TYR A 130 29.33 -5.55 -16.62
N GLN A 131 30.59 -5.19 -16.85
CA GLN A 131 31.00 -4.14 -17.78
C GLN A 131 32.38 -4.47 -18.36
N CYS A 132 32.43 -4.81 -19.64
CA CYS A 132 33.68 -5.02 -20.37
C CYS A 132 33.83 -4.01 -21.49
N PHE A 133 35.00 -3.39 -21.59
CA PHE A 133 35.36 -2.46 -22.67
C PHE A 133 36.38 -3.11 -23.60
N TYR A 134 36.06 -3.13 -24.89
CA TYR A 134 36.92 -3.64 -25.95
C TYR A 134 37.29 -2.50 -26.90
N LEU A 135 38.59 -2.28 -27.09
CA LEU A 135 39.10 -1.39 -28.12
C LEU A 135 38.94 -2.07 -29.49
N ILE A 136 38.26 -1.37 -30.40
CA ILE A 136 37.96 -1.85 -31.74
C ILE A 136 39.00 -1.26 -32.69
N LYS A 137 39.75 -2.12 -33.40
CA LYS A 137 40.74 -1.68 -34.38
C LYS A 137 40.06 -1.37 -35.73
N SER A 138 40.57 -0.36 -36.42
CA SER A 138 40.11 0.01 -37.77
C SER A 138 40.32 -1.14 -38.77
N GLY A 139 39.44 -1.23 -39.76
CA GLY A 139 39.49 -2.22 -40.86
C GLY A 139 39.05 -3.65 -40.52
N LEU A 140 39.04 -4.03 -39.24
CA LEU A 140 38.69 -5.39 -38.80
C LEU A 140 37.18 -5.66 -38.74
N SER A 141 36.84 -6.95 -38.76
CA SER A 141 35.48 -7.45 -38.53
C SER A 141 35.40 -8.21 -37.21
N TYR A 142 34.36 -7.91 -36.45
CA TYR A 142 34.08 -8.47 -35.13
C TYR A 142 32.76 -9.23 -35.12
N GLU A 143 32.73 -10.34 -34.40
CA GLU A 143 31.53 -11.07 -34.01
C GLU A 143 31.36 -10.92 -32.50
N VAL A 144 30.19 -10.43 -32.08
CA VAL A 144 29.87 -10.14 -30.68
C VAL A 144 28.55 -10.78 -30.30
N LYS A 145 28.55 -11.55 -29.22
CA LYS A 145 27.37 -12.22 -28.68
C LYS A 145 27.18 -11.78 -27.25
N ALA A 146 26.01 -11.26 -26.90
CA ALA A 146 25.65 -10.91 -25.53
C ALA A 146 24.29 -11.47 -25.16
N LYS A 147 24.25 -12.27 -24.09
CA LYS A 147 23.05 -12.92 -23.58
C LYS A 147 22.74 -12.40 -22.18
N LYS A 148 21.45 -12.32 -21.86
CA LYS A 148 21.01 -12.07 -20.48
C LYS A 148 21.62 -13.13 -19.58
N ILE A 149 22.19 -12.71 -18.44
CA ILE A 149 22.67 -13.65 -17.42
C ILE A 149 21.54 -14.59 -16.99
N ARG A 150 21.88 -15.85 -16.76
CA ARG A 150 20.96 -16.93 -16.37
C ARG A 150 21.71 -17.87 -15.40
N GLN A 151 21.01 -18.54 -14.51
CA GLN A 151 21.60 -19.61 -13.71
C GLN A 151 21.96 -20.80 -14.61
N HIS A 152 22.97 -21.58 -14.20
CA HIS A 152 23.46 -22.76 -14.95
C HIS A 152 23.00 -24.09 -14.34
N ALA A 153 21.90 -24.05 -13.60
CA ALA A 153 21.35 -25.23 -12.97
C ALA A 153 20.63 -26.14 -13.98
N THR A 154 20.70 -27.43 -13.71
CA THR A 154 20.07 -28.50 -14.50
C THR A 154 18.67 -28.87 -14.01
N SER A 155 18.33 -28.47 -12.79
CA SER A 155 17.01 -28.59 -12.16
C SER A 155 16.82 -27.52 -11.08
N LEU A 156 15.62 -27.41 -10.53
CA LEU A 156 15.36 -26.51 -9.39
C LEU A 156 16.11 -26.98 -8.14
N GLU A 157 16.15 -28.28 -7.89
CA GLU A 157 16.89 -28.89 -6.77
C GLU A 157 18.40 -28.64 -6.89
N ASP A 158 18.96 -28.71 -8.10
CA ASP A 158 20.35 -28.35 -8.40
C ASP A 158 20.61 -26.86 -8.14
N LEU A 159 19.70 -25.97 -8.57
CA LEU A 159 19.80 -24.52 -8.30
C LEU A 159 19.82 -24.21 -6.79
N ILE A 160 18.91 -24.83 -6.03
CA ILE A 160 18.82 -24.67 -4.57
C ILE A 160 20.13 -25.15 -3.94
N THR A 161 20.57 -26.37 -4.26
CA THR A 161 21.78 -26.99 -3.67
C THR A 161 23.04 -26.18 -3.98
N ARG A 162 23.22 -25.73 -5.23
CA ARG A 162 24.36 -24.88 -5.61
C ARG A 162 24.32 -23.52 -4.93
N SER A 163 23.15 -22.90 -4.83
CA SER A 163 22.97 -21.62 -4.15
C SER A 163 23.32 -21.73 -2.67
N GLU A 164 22.82 -22.75 -1.96
CA GLU A 164 23.11 -22.97 -0.54
C GLU A 164 24.60 -23.21 -0.29
N ASN A 165 25.23 -24.06 -1.11
CA ASN A 165 26.67 -24.32 -1.06
C ASN A 165 27.50 -23.06 -1.31
N ALA A 166 27.19 -22.29 -2.37
CA ALA A 166 27.87 -21.03 -2.67
C ALA A 166 27.74 -20.03 -1.52
N MET A 167 26.55 -19.90 -0.93
CA MET A 167 26.30 -19.04 0.25
C MET A 167 27.00 -19.52 1.54
N MET A 168 27.71 -20.65 1.54
CA MET A 168 28.59 -21.11 2.62
C MET A 168 30.06 -21.15 2.20
N ASP A 169 30.40 -20.75 0.98
CA ASP A 169 31.77 -20.80 0.51
C ASP A 169 32.63 -19.67 1.11
N ASN A 170 33.92 -19.95 1.29
CA ASN A 170 34.90 -19.03 1.84
C ASN A 170 34.98 -17.71 1.04
N GLU A 171 34.76 -17.75 -0.28
CA GLU A 171 34.76 -16.56 -1.14
C GLU A 171 33.70 -15.54 -0.69
N LEU A 172 32.46 -15.99 -0.48
CA LEU A 172 31.38 -15.13 0.00
C LEU A 172 31.50 -14.82 1.51
N ILE A 173 31.98 -15.75 2.33
CA ILE A 173 32.24 -15.49 3.76
C ILE A 173 33.28 -14.37 3.92
N ASN A 174 34.34 -14.36 3.12
CA ASN A 174 35.37 -13.32 3.15
C ASN A 174 34.82 -11.95 2.69
N LEU A 175 33.98 -11.90 1.65
CA LEU A 175 33.30 -10.67 1.23
C LEU A 175 32.36 -10.13 2.32
N VAL A 176 31.60 -11.02 2.97
CA VAL A 176 30.71 -10.65 4.09
C VAL A 176 31.50 -10.14 5.29
N ALA A 177 32.63 -10.78 5.63
CA ALA A 177 33.53 -10.34 6.68
C ALA A 177 34.14 -8.95 6.37
N GLU A 178 34.51 -8.67 5.11
CA GLU A 178 34.97 -7.34 4.70
C GLU A 178 33.88 -6.28 4.88
N LEU A 179 32.64 -6.55 4.44
CA LEU A 179 31.51 -5.64 4.67
C LEU A 179 31.29 -5.36 6.17
N GLN A 180 31.41 -6.38 7.01
CA GLN A 180 31.24 -6.27 8.46
C GLN A 180 32.33 -5.40 9.13
N LYS A 181 33.55 -5.32 8.60
CA LYS A 181 34.60 -4.39 9.10
C LYS A 181 34.16 -2.92 9.04
N TYR A 182 33.33 -2.56 8.07
CA TYR A 182 32.75 -1.22 7.93
C TYR A 182 31.47 -1.01 8.78
N LEU A 183 31.20 -1.91 9.72
CA LEU A 183 30.00 -1.95 10.56
C LEU A 183 28.71 -2.00 9.73
N ILE A 184 28.74 -2.77 8.63
CA ILE A 184 27.59 -2.97 7.73
C ILE A 184 26.93 -4.30 8.10
N THR A 185 25.61 -4.27 8.33
CA THR A 185 24.86 -5.47 8.70
C THR A 185 24.53 -6.27 7.44
N VAL A 186 25.03 -7.50 7.32
CA VAL A 186 24.67 -8.41 6.22
C VAL A 186 23.78 -9.52 6.77
N VAL A 187 22.58 -9.66 6.20
CA VAL A 187 21.60 -10.66 6.62
C VAL A 187 21.48 -11.75 5.55
N LYS A 188 21.73 -12.99 5.97
CA LYS A 188 21.50 -14.21 5.18
C LYS A 188 20.14 -14.80 5.57
N PRO A 189 19.24 -15.16 4.62
CA PRO A 189 18.05 -15.92 4.93
C PRO A 189 18.43 -17.29 5.52
N PRO A 190 17.77 -17.77 6.59
CA PRO A 190 18.19 -18.96 7.33
C PRO A 190 18.02 -20.28 6.54
N LYS A 191 17.14 -20.30 5.54
CA LYS A 191 16.97 -21.35 4.54
C LYS A 191 16.58 -20.72 3.20
N VAL A 192 16.74 -21.46 2.11
CA VAL A 192 16.12 -21.08 0.83
C VAL A 192 14.60 -20.94 1.00
N LYS A 193 14.04 -20.00 0.23
CA LYS A 193 12.63 -19.61 0.17
C LYS A 193 11.71 -20.83 0.15
N ASP A 194 10.54 -20.71 0.80
CA ASP A 194 9.47 -21.71 0.77
C ASP A 194 9.27 -22.26 -0.66
N LYS A 195 9.39 -23.58 -0.82
CA LYS A 195 9.42 -24.24 -2.13
C LYS A 195 8.14 -24.01 -2.92
N ILE A 196 6.98 -23.95 -2.26
CA ILE A 196 5.68 -23.69 -2.90
C ILE A 196 5.71 -22.29 -3.50
N ARG A 197 6.07 -21.31 -2.66
CA ARG A 197 6.13 -19.89 -3.02
C ARG A 197 7.22 -19.56 -4.05
N LEU A 198 8.32 -20.34 -4.07
CA LEU A 198 9.36 -20.29 -5.10
C LEU A 198 8.86 -20.83 -6.44
N LEU A 199 8.14 -21.96 -6.44
CA LEU A 199 7.52 -22.54 -7.64
C LEU A 199 6.47 -21.61 -8.25
N GLU A 200 5.63 -20.98 -7.43
CA GLU A 200 4.69 -19.94 -7.87
C GLU A 200 5.41 -18.76 -8.51
N LYS A 201 6.50 -18.26 -7.88
CA LYS A 201 7.33 -17.21 -8.47
C LYS A 201 7.89 -17.62 -9.84
N ILE A 202 8.44 -18.83 -9.96
CA ILE A 202 8.98 -19.36 -11.22
C ILE A 202 7.91 -19.39 -12.31
N LYS A 203 6.70 -19.84 -11.97
CA LYS A 203 5.57 -19.95 -12.90
C LYS A 203 5.02 -18.59 -13.33
N CYS A 204 4.90 -17.62 -12.41
CA CYS A 204 4.32 -16.30 -12.66
C CYS A 204 5.29 -15.32 -13.31
N ASP A 205 6.51 -15.20 -12.79
CA ASP A 205 7.45 -14.13 -13.17
C ASP A 205 8.36 -14.55 -14.34
N TYR A 206 8.61 -15.84 -14.49
CA TYR A 206 9.61 -16.40 -15.42
C TYR A 206 9.06 -17.50 -16.35
N ASN A 207 7.72 -17.65 -16.44
CA ASN A 207 7.05 -18.64 -17.30
C ASN A 207 7.54 -20.10 -17.12
N GLY A 208 7.93 -20.49 -15.89
CA GLY A 208 8.47 -21.83 -15.60
C GLY A 208 10.00 -21.93 -15.63
N ASP A 209 10.70 -20.89 -16.08
CA ASP A 209 12.15 -20.89 -16.26
C ASP A 209 12.89 -20.57 -14.95
N TYR A 210 13.20 -21.62 -14.17
CA TYR A 210 13.93 -21.49 -12.90
C TYR A 210 15.32 -20.86 -13.08
N ASN A 211 15.92 -20.93 -14.27
CA ASN A 211 17.23 -20.34 -14.54
C ASN A 211 17.20 -18.81 -14.70
N GLN A 212 16.04 -18.16 -14.54
CA GLN A 212 15.93 -16.70 -14.39
C GLN A 212 15.78 -16.23 -12.92
N VAL A 213 15.77 -17.15 -11.96
CA VAL A 213 15.64 -16.82 -10.53
C VAL A 213 17.01 -16.57 -9.88
N PHE A 214 17.18 -15.36 -9.33
CA PHE A 214 18.39 -14.97 -8.61
C PHE A 214 18.18 -14.84 -7.09
N ASP A 215 16.94 -14.71 -6.61
CA ASP A 215 16.62 -14.59 -5.17
C ASP A 215 16.60 -15.92 -4.40
N VAL A 216 17.19 -16.99 -4.97
CA VAL A 216 17.42 -18.28 -4.28
C VAL A 216 18.62 -18.15 -3.35
N GLY A 217 19.80 -17.87 -3.91
CA GLY A 217 20.99 -17.51 -3.15
C GLY A 217 21.08 -16.00 -3.01
N ARG A 218 20.62 -15.43 -1.89
CA ARG A 218 20.57 -13.96 -1.71
C ARG A 218 21.07 -13.47 -0.35
N PHE A 219 21.70 -12.29 -0.34
CA PHE A 219 22.05 -11.55 0.87
C PHE A 219 21.38 -10.18 0.87
N THR A 220 20.87 -9.75 2.03
CA THR A 220 20.35 -8.40 2.23
C THR A 220 21.35 -7.59 3.03
N ILE A 221 21.88 -6.51 2.44
CA ILE A 221 22.89 -5.65 3.05
C ILE A 221 22.20 -4.39 3.58
N LEU A 222 22.26 -4.20 4.88
CA LEU A 222 21.53 -3.16 5.61
C LEU A 222 22.49 -2.08 6.10
N CYS A 223 22.41 -0.92 5.47
CA CYS A 223 23.26 0.24 5.73
C CYS A 223 22.54 1.27 6.62
N ASP A 224 23.27 1.93 7.53
CA ASP A 224 22.67 2.95 8.41
C ASP A 224 22.44 4.28 7.68
N ASN A 225 23.25 4.58 6.66
CA ASN A 225 23.24 5.84 5.91
C ASN A 225 23.81 5.67 4.50
N ALA A 226 23.69 6.72 3.67
CA ALA A 226 24.14 6.73 2.27
C ALA A 226 25.65 6.47 2.13
N THR A 227 26.49 6.95 3.05
CA THR A 227 27.94 6.68 3.04
C THR A 227 28.25 5.20 3.21
N LYS A 228 27.55 4.51 4.14
CA LYS A 228 27.67 3.05 4.29
C LYS A 228 27.13 2.29 3.08
N LEU A 229 26.07 2.77 2.44
CA LEU A 229 25.55 2.19 1.20
C LEU A 229 26.59 2.28 0.06
N GLN A 230 27.16 3.46 -0.17
CA GLN A 230 28.26 3.65 -1.13
C GLN A 230 29.47 2.78 -0.80
N THR A 231 29.82 2.64 0.49
CA THR A 231 30.90 1.75 0.95
C THR A 231 30.58 0.28 0.63
N ALA A 232 29.36 -0.20 0.92
CA ALA A 232 28.93 -1.55 0.60
C ALA A 232 29.05 -1.85 -0.91
N VAL A 233 28.56 -0.94 -1.75
CA VAL A 233 28.65 -1.03 -3.21
C VAL A 233 30.10 -1.03 -3.67
N ALA A 234 30.96 -0.18 -3.10
CA ALA A 234 32.39 -0.13 -3.45
C ALA A 234 33.18 -1.38 -3.00
N VAL A 235 32.75 -2.07 -1.94
CA VAL A 235 33.31 -3.36 -1.51
C VAL A 235 32.82 -4.49 -2.42
N MET A 236 31.51 -4.58 -2.68
CA MET A 236 30.93 -5.55 -3.61
C MET A 236 31.49 -5.42 -5.04
N LYS A 237 31.72 -4.20 -5.52
CA LYS A 237 32.34 -3.97 -6.85
C LYS A 237 33.80 -4.42 -6.94
N LYS A 238 34.44 -4.76 -5.82
CA LYS A 238 35.79 -5.34 -5.76
C LYS A 238 35.74 -6.87 -5.55
N ALA A 239 34.67 -7.52 -6.04
CA ALA A 239 34.41 -8.96 -5.93
C ALA A 239 35.60 -9.83 -6.37
N GLU A 240 36.36 -9.39 -7.38
CA GLU A 240 37.55 -10.09 -7.89
C GLU A 240 38.59 -10.39 -6.81
N LYS A 241 38.70 -9.53 -5.78
CA LYS A 241 39.58 -9.76 -4.61
C LYS A 241 39.21 -11.00 -3.78
N PHE A 242 38.02 -11.52 -3.99
CA PHE A 242 37.44 -12.69 -3.34
C PHE A 242 37.20 -13.83 -4.34
N ASN A 243 37.80 -13.77 -5.53
CA ASN A 243 37.57 -14.68 -6.68
C ASN A 243 36.14 -14.69 -7.24
N LEU A 244 35.34 -13.68 -6.91
CA LEU A 244 33.96 -13.53 -7.37
C LEU A 244 33.89 -12.57 -8.55
N ILE A 245 32.97 -12.79 -9.49
CA ILE A 245 32.78 -11.92 -10.66
C ILE A 245 31.51 -11.10 -10.48
N VAL A 246 31.60 -9.77 -10.56
CA VAL A 246 30.40 -8.90 -10.64
C VAL A 246 29.81 -9.06 -12.03
N SER A 247 28.57 -9.53 -12.16
CA SER A 247 27.96 -9.85 -13.47
C SER A 247 26.70 -9.07 -13.82
N GLU A 248 26.03 -8.49 -12.82
CA GLU A 248 24.99 -7.48 -13.05
C GLU A 248 25.05 -6.42 -11.95
N ASP A 249 24.99 -5.16 -12.35
CA ASP A 249 24.94 -4.00 -11.47
C ASP A 249 23.71 -3.16 -11.79
N LYS A 250 22.83 -2.95 -10.81
CA LYS A 250 21.56 -2.19 -10.95
C LYS A 250 21.30 -1.31 -9.73
N ASP A 251 21.41 -0.01 -9.95
CA ASP A 251 21.06 1.03 -8.99
C ASP A 251 19.60 1.49 -9.20
N PHE A 252 18.76 1.24 -8.19
CA PHE A 252 17.39 1.77 -8.06
C PHE A 252 17.26 2.64 -6.80
N PHE A 253 18.34 3.30 -6.38
CA PHE A 253 18.33 4.16 -5.20
C PHE A 253 17.86 5.58 -5.52
N GLU A 254 18.33 6.15 -6.63
CA GLU A 254 17.86 7.46 -7.15
C GLU A 254 16.91 7.32 -8.36
N ARG A 255 16.59 6.08 -8.76
CA ARG A 255 15.66 5.76 -9.86
C ARG A 255 14.55 4.86 -9.35
N GLN A 256 13.29 5.23 -9.60
CA GLN A 256 12.14 4.41 -9.21
C GLN A 256 12.18 3.05 -9.91
N SER A 257 12.27 1.98 -9.12
CA SER A 257 11.99 0.61 -9.60
C SER A 257 10.49 0.45 -9.86
N LYS A 258 10.05 -0.62 -10.55
CA LYS A 258 8.62 -0.86 -10.85
C LYS A 258 7.72 -0.83 -9.60
N THR A 259 8.25 -1.24 -8.44
CA THR A 259 7.53 -1.24 -7.15
C THR A 259 7.92 -0.07 -6.25
N HIS A 260 8.70 0.90 -6.76
CA HIS A 260 9.24 2.05 -6.02
C HIS A 260 10.12 1.69 -4.81
N HIS A 261 10.53 0.43 -4.63
CA HIS A 261 11.49 0.10 -3.58
C HIS A 261 12.88 0.66 -3.94
N ARG A 262 13.53 1.34 -2.98
CA ARG A 262 14.91 1.86 -3.11
C ARG A 262 15.93 0.82 -2.69
N PHE A 263 16.80 0.41 -3.62
CA PHE A 263 17.86 -0.56 -3.37
C PHE A 263 18.93 -0.53 -4.47
N HIS A 264 20.12 -1.01 -4.13
CA HIS A 264 21.19 -1.31 -5.08
C HIS A 264 21.31 -2.83 -5.18
N ASN A 265 21.11 -3.42 -6.35
CA ASN A 265 21.20 -4.86 -6.57
C ASN A 265 22.45 -5.21 -7.38
N ILE A 266 23.28 -6.09 -6.84
CA ILE A 266 24.48 -6.62 -7.49
C ILE A 266 24.36 -8.13 -7.54
N LYS A 267 24.57 -8.73 -8.73
CA LYS A 267 24.68 -10.19 -8.86
C LYS A 267 26.12 -10.59 -9.05
N LEU A 268 26.56 -11.49 -8.18
CA LEU A 268 27.90 -12.06 -8.17
C LEU A 268 27.84 -13.48 -8.74
N PHE A 269 28.62 -13.75 -9.77
CA PHE A 269 28.88 -15.10 -10.22
C PHE A 269 29.96 -15.74 -9.33
N VAL A 270 29.69 -16.95 -8.84
CA VAL A 270 30.58 -17.72 -7.96
C VAL A 270 31.20 -18.86 -8.79
N PRO A 271 32.45 -18.71 -9.31
CA PRO A 271 32.98 -19.62 -10.33
C PRO A 271 33.06 -21.07 -9.89
N LYS A 272 33.39 -21.30 -8.62
CA LYS A 272 33.52 -22.63 -8.00
C LYS A 272 32.23 -23.46 -8.03
N HIS A 273 31.07 -22.82 -8.00
CA HIS A 273 29.76 -23.48 -7.95
C HIS A 273 28.95 -23.32 -9.24
N ASP A 274 29.45 -22.51 -10.19
CA ASP A 274 28.80 -22.12 -11.45
C ASP A 274 27.35 -21.63 -11.22
N VAL A 275 27.19 -20.68 -10.30
CA VAL A 275 25.89 -20.12 -9.88
C VAL A 275 26.01 -18.64 -9.59
N TYR A 276 24.90 -17.91 -9.76
CA TYR A 276 24.80 -16.49 -9.42
C TYR A 276 24.10 -16.29 -8.07
N VAL A 277 24.69 -15.44 -7.24
CA VAL A 277 24.18 -15.00 -5.94
C VAL A 277 23.79 -13.52 -6.01
N GLU A 278 22.64 -13.18 -5.44
CA GLU A 278 22.12 -11.82 -5.37
C GLU A 278 22.57 -11.11 -4.08
N MET A 279 23.08 -9.89 -4.19
CA MET A 279 23.39 -9.03 -3.05
C MET A 279 22.63 -7.70 -3.20
N GLN A 280 21.58 -7.54 -2.39
CA GLN A 280 20.72 -6.37 -2.40
C GLN A 280 21.04 -5.47 -1.21
N ALA A 281 21.62 -4.29 -1.48
CA ALA A 281 21.89 -3.27 -0.47
C ALA A 281 20.77 -2.23 -0.39
N THR A 282 20.40 -1.83 0.83
CA THR A 282 19.42 -0.77 1.11
C THR A 282 19.68 -0.14 2.48
N LEU A 283 18.92 0.91 2.83
CA LEU A 283 18.99 1.53 4.15
C LEU A 283 18.10 0.79 5.15
N LYS A 284 18.51 0.77 6.43
CA LYS A 284 17.72 0.16 7.53
C LYS A 284 16.33 0.78 7.69
N ASN A 285 16.17 2.06 7.35
CA ASN A 285 14.86 2.74 7.41
C ASN A 285 13.91 2.35 6.26
N PHE A 286 14.42 1.72 5.18
CA PHE A 286 13.67 1.33 3.98
C PHE A 286 13.40 -0.17 3.91
N THR A 287 14.13 -1.00 4.68
CA THR A 287 13.94 -2.46 4.62
C THR A 287 12.62 -2.89 5.25
N THR A 288 11.99 -3.91 4.67
CA THR A 288 10.86 -4.66 5.24
C THR A 288 11.30 -6.01 5.82
N LEU A 289 12.60 -6.19 6.07
CA LEU A 289 13.11 -7.44 6.64
C LEU A 289 12.77 -7.55 8.14
N GLU A 290 11.98 -8.57 8.48
CA GLU A 290 11.57 -8.88 9.86
C GLU A 290 12.79 -9.04 10.78
N GLY A 291 12.70 -8.51 12.00
CA GLY A 291 13.82 -8.44 12.96
C GLY A 291 14.84 -7.32 12.73
N HIS A 292 14.83 -6.65 11.56
CA HIS A 292 15.78 -5.58 11.23
C HIS A 292 15.12 -4.26 10.78
N THR A 293 13.84 -4.29 10.48
CA THR A 293 13.04 -3.14 10.03
C THR A 293 12.51 -2.28 11.19
N VAL A 294 12.42 -0.98 10.96
CA VAL A 294 11.69 -0.03 11.83
C VAL A 294 10.22 0.13 11.43
N ILE A 295 9.84 -0.38 10.24
CA ILE A 295 8.50 -0.30 9.67
C ILE A 295 7.56 -1.26 10.40
N GLU A 296 6.39 -0.78 10.79
CA GLU A 296 5.37 -1.61 11.42
C GLU A 296 4.65 -2.48 10.38
N ASN A 297 4.27 -3.70 10.77
CA ASN A 297 3.71 -4.71 9.88
C ASN A 297 4.53 -4.90 8.57
N PRO A 298 5.81 -5.28 8.68
CA PRO A 298 6.73 -5.28 7.54
C PRO A 298 6.37 -6.27 6.43
N LYS A 299 5.53 -7.27 6.72
CA LYS A 299 5.06 -8.25 5.74
C LYS A 299 3.97 -7.68 4.80
N LEU A 300 3.28 -6.61 5.18
CA LEU A 300 2.11 -6.07 4.47
C LEU A 300 2.38 -5.76 2.99
N SER A 301 3.30 -4.84 2.69
CA SER A 301 3.62 -4.44 1.30
C SER A 301 4.02 -5.65 0.45
N HIS A 302 4.83 -6.53 1.02
CA HIS A 302 5.33 -7.71 0.36
C HIS A 302 4.21 -8.74 0.06
N LEU A 303 3.32 -9.03 1.02
CA LEU A 303 2.18 -9.95 0.80
C LEU A 303 1.17 -9.36 -0.19
N PHE A 304 0.90 -8.06 -0.10
CA PHE A 304 0.04 -7.33 -1.04
C PHE A 304 0.58 -7.45 -2.48
N TYR A 305 1.89 -7.22 -2.67
CA TYR A 305 2.55 -7.46 -3.95
C TYR A 305 2.38 -8.90 -4.47
N GLU A 306 2.46 -9.92 -3.61
CA GLU A 306 2.31 -11.31 -4.06
C GLU A 306 0.90 -11.63 -4.56
N HIS A 307 -0.14 -11.09 -3.92
CA HIS A 307 -1.51 -11.16 -4.43
C HIS A 307 -1.66 -10.44 -5.79
N ILE A 308 -1.13 -9.21 -5.92
CA ILE A 308 -1.24 -8.39 -7.15
C ILE A 308 -0.48 -9.01 -8.33
N ARG A 309 0.68 -9.63 -8.06
CA ARG A 309 1.58 -10.26 -9.05
C ARG A 309 1.03 -11.57 -9.60
N ALA A 310 0.34 -12.35 -8.77
CA ALA A 310 -0.32 -13.59 -9.20
C ALA A 310 -1.57 -13.32 -10.07
N TRP A 311 -2.14 -12.12 -9.99
CA TRP A 311 -3.37 -11.75 -10.67
C TRP A 311 -3.18 -11.54 -12.19
N LYS A 312 -3.87 -12.38 -12.97
CA LYS A 312 -4.12 -12.17 -14.40
C LYS A 312 -5.62 -11.87 -14.58
N PRO A 313 -6.01 -10.62 -14.88
CA PRO A 313 -7.42 -10.27 -15.08
C PRO A 313 -7.98 -10.99 -16.31
N LYS A 314 -9.29 -11.26 -16.33
CA LYS A 314 -9.98 -12.03 -17.39
C LYS A 314 -10.64 -11.15 -18.46
N ASN A 315 -10.10 -9.97 -18.72
CA ASN A 315 -10.62 -8.96 -19.65
C ASN A 315 -12.00 -8.37 -19.27
N SER A 316 -12.30 -8.25 -17.97
CA SER A 316 -13.34 -7.33 -17.50
C SER A 316 -12.70 -6.02 -17.06
N GLU A 317 -13.24 -4.90 -17.53
CA GLU A 317 -12.79 -3.54 -17.22
C GLU A 317 -12.65 -3.32 -15.70
N GLU A 318 -13.64 -3.79 -14.92
CA GLU A 318 -13.62 -3.76 -13.44
C GLU A 318 -12.46 -4.54 -12.80
N GLU A 319 -12.00 -5.67 -13.37
CA GLU A 319 -10.83 -6.40 -12.85
C GLU A 319 -9.52 -5.69 -13.20
N GLU A 320 -9.45 -5.05 -14.37
CA GLU A 320 -8.27 -4.30 -14.82
C GLU A 320 -8.10 -3.01 -14.01
N ASP A 321 -9.18 -2.25 -13.81
CA ASP A 321 -9.22 -1.05 -12.95
C ASP A 321 -8.81 -1.36 -11.51
N LEU A 322 -9.38 -2.42 -10.92
CA LEU A 322 -9.04 -2.79 -9.53
C LEU A 322 -7.60 -3.31 -9.42
N LYS A 323 -7.09 -4.01 -10.44
CA LYS A 323 -5.68 -4.40 -10.48
C LYS A 323 -4.78 -3.17 -10.58
N GLN A 324 -5.10 -2.20 -11.44
CA GLN A 324 -4.35 -0.94 -11.53
C GLN A 324 -4.38 -0.19 -10.19
N ALA A 325 -5.55 -0.03 -9.57
CA ALA A 325 -5.70 0.59 -8.27
C ALA A 325 -4.89 -0.14 -7.18
N SER A 326 -4.75 -1.46 -7.27
CA SER A 326 -3.89 -2.26 -6.38
C SER A 326 -2.40 -1.96 -6.59
N ASP A 327 -1.93 -1.97 -7.86
CA ASP A 327 -0.54 -1.65 -8.23
C ASP A 327 -0.18 -0.20 -7.82
N GLU A 328 -1.08 0.77 -8.01
CA GLU A 328 -0.95 2.16 -7.53
C GLU A 328 -0.92 2.26 -6.00
N THR A 329 -1.77 1.50 -5.30
CA THR A 329 -1.81 1.49 -3.83
C THR A 329 -0.52 0.90 -3.25
N LEU A 330 0.00 -0.18 -3.84
CA LEU A 330 1.28 -0.76 -3.48
C LEU A 330 2.42 0.25 -3.69
N THR A 331 2.38 1.00 -4.79
CA THR A 331 3.33 2.06 -5.10
C THR A 331 3.34 3.13 -4.01
N LYS A 332 2.16 3.68 -3.65
CA LYS A 332 2.03 4.69 -2.59
C LYS A 332 2.49 4.17 -1.21
N ILE A 333 2.26 2.88 -0.91
CA ILE A 333 2.78 2.24 0.32
C ILE A 333 4.33 2.22 0.29
N ASN A 334 4.93 1.87 -0.84
CA ASN A 334 6.39 1.83 -0.97
C ASN A 334 7.01 3.22 -1.01
N ASP A 335 6.29 4.24 -1.50
CA ASP A 335 6.69 5.65 -1.41
C ASP A 335 6.81 6.15 0.04
N ILE A 336 5.94 5.69 0.94
CA ILE A 336 6.06 5.94 2.40
C ILE A 336 7.24 5.16 3.00
N ILE A 337 7.38 3.87 2.64
CA ILE A 337 8.44 3.01 3.19
C ILE A 337 9.83 3.55 2.81
N CYS A 338 10.04 3.87 1.53
CA CYS A 338 11.31 4.29 0.96
C CYS A 338 11.53 5.82 0.91
N GLU A 339 10.65 6.60 1.54
CA GLU A 339 10.77 8.07 1.65
C GLU A 339 10.90 8.76 0.27
N TRP A 340 10.08 8.34 -0.70
CA TRP A 340 9.83 9.13 -1.93
C TRP A 340 8.87 10.30 -1.68
N ILE A 341 8.10 10.23 -0.58
CA ILE A 341 7.31 11.34 -0.03
C ILE A 341 8.05 11.88 1.19
N ASP A 342 8.07 13.20 1.36
CA ASP A 342 8.71 13.86 2.50
C ASP A 342 7.95 13.62 3.83
N ASP A 343 8.61 13.86 4.96
CA ASP A 343 8.02 13.68 6.29
C ASP A 343 6.72 14.48 6.47
N LYS A 344 6.58 15.64 5.82
CA LYS A 344 5.35 16.45 5.86
C LYS A 344 4.21 15.77 5.11
N GLY A 345 4.46 15.19 3.95
CA GLY A 345 3.50 14.38 3.20
C GLY A 345 3.10 13.12 3.96
N ILE A 346 4.05 12.40 4.56
CA ILE A 346 3.78 11.23 5.40
C ILE A 346 2.94 11.63 6.63
N GLN A 347 3.29 12.71 7.33
CA GLN A 347 2.51 13.21 8.47
C GLN A 347 1.09 13.62 8.07
N LYS A 348 0.91 14.25 6.89
CA LYS A 348 -0.42 14.63 6.37
C LYS A 348 -1.31 13.41 6.11
N LEU A 349 -0.73 12.30 5.67
CA LEU A 349 -1.43 11.02 5.52
C LEU A 349 -1.71 10.37 6.89
N ALA A 350 -0.71 10.34 7.79
CA ALA A 350 -0.85 9.81 9.13
C ALA A 350 -1.93 10.55 9.96
N ASN A 351 -2.12 11.85 9.75
CA ASN A 351 -3.19 12.64 10.39
C ASN A 351 -4.61 12.23 9.98
N ARG A 352 -4.78 11.45 8.91
CA ARG A 352 -6.07 10.88 8.49
C ARG A 352 -6.39 9.55 9.17
N TYR A 353 -5.42 8.94 9.85
CA TYR A 353 -5.60 7.68 10.55
C TYR A 353 -6.65 7.80 11.66
N LYS A 354 -7.55 6.83 11.71
CA LYS A 354 -8.45 6.53 12.83
C LYS A 354 -8.30 5.06 13.17
N SER A 355 -8.39 4.66 14.43
CA SER A 355 -8.25 3.25 14.80
C SER A 355 -9.41 2.43 14.23
N HIS A 356 -9.16 1.18 13.87
CA HIS A 356 -10.21 0.24 13.47
C HIS A 356 -11.27 0.05 14.56
N LEU A 357 -10.89 0.24 15.84
CA LEU A 357 -11.77 0.20 17.00
C LEU A 357 -12.69 1.43 17.07
N ASP A 358 -12.23 2.59 16.61
CA ASP A 358 -12.97 3.84 16.68
C ASP A 358 -14.00 3.95 15.54
N ILE A 359 -13.63 3.47 14.34
CA ILE A 359 -14.47 3.51 13.14
C ILE A 359 -15.34 2.26 12.94
N GLY A 360 -14.92 1.11 13.48
CA GLY A 360 -15.61 -0.18 13.31
C GLY A 360 -15.65 -0.63 11.85
N ILE A 361 -14.55 -1.15 11.30
CA ILE A 361 -14.52 -1.66 9.92
C ILE A 361 -15.62 -2.73 9.71
N LEU A 362 -16.47 -2.52 8.71
CA LEU A 362 -17.52 -3.47 8.33
C LEU A 362 -16.96 -4.48 7.32
N LYS A 363 -17.34 -5.75 7.45
CA LYS A 363 -16.91 -6.83 6.53
C LYS A 363 -17.52 -6.63 5.14
N PRO A 364 -16.77 -6.81 4.02
CA PRO A 364 -17.32 -6.68 2.67
C PRO A 364 -18.44 -7.71 2.43
N PRO A 365 -19.57 -7.32 1.81
CA PRO A 365 -20.66 -8.25 1.50
C PRO A 365 -20.21 -9.45 0.65
N GLN A 366 -19.24 -9.27 -0.27
CA GLN A 366 -18.73 -10.35 -1.10
C GLN A 366 -17.93 -11.44 -0.34
N LEU A 367 -17.54 -11.20 0.92
CA LEU A 367 -16.86 -12.18 1.79
C LEU A 367 -17.82 -13.04 2.63
N THR A 368 -19.09 -13.14 2.23
CA THR A 368 -20.08 -14.08 2.77
C THR A 368 -19.94 -15.51 2.22
N LYS A 369 -19.02 -15.71 1.27
CA LYS A 369 -18.74 -16.98 0.58
C LYS A 369 -17.83 -17.92 1.39
N ASN A 370 -17.82 -19.19 0.99
CA ASN A 370 -16.97 -20.22 1.59
C ASN A 370 -15.48 -20.01 1.27
N GLU A 371 -14.61 -20.50 2.14
CA GLU A 371 -13.14 -20.34 2.04
C GLU A 371 -12.55 -20.86 0.72
N LEU A 372 -13.11 -21.94 0.15
CA LEU A 372 -12.70 -22.44 -1.17
C LEU A 372 -13.03 -21.46 -2.31
N GLU A 373 -14.23 -20.86 -2.31
CA GLU A 373 -14.63 -19.88 -3.32
C GLU A 373 -13.82 -18.59 -3.22
N ILE A 374 -13.46 -18.18 -2.00
CA ILE A 374 -12.52 -17.07 -1.79
C ILE A 374 -11.14 -17.47 -2.31
N ASN A 375 -10.69 -18.71 -2.07
CA ASN A 375 -9.39 -19.17 -2.51
C ASN A 375 -9.24 -19.31 -4.04
N ASP A 376 -10.33 -19.51 -4.77
CA ASP A 376 -10.33 -19.59 -6.24
C ASP A 376 -10.54 -18.22 -6.93
N ASN A 377 -10.83 -17.15 -6.18
CA ASN A 377 -11.10 -15.81 -6.72
C ASN A 377 -10.17 -14.73 -6.14
N VAL A 378 -9.34 -14.14 -7.01
CA VAL A 378 -8.34 -13.13 -6.61
C VAL A 378 -8.97 -11.85 -6.03
N LEU A 379 -10.14 -11.43 -6.51
CA LEU A 379 -10.89 -10.29 -5.95
C LEU A 379 -11.27 -10.54 -4.50
N LEU A 380 -11.75 -11.75 -4.20
CA LEU A 380 -12.14 -12.15 -2.85
C LEU A 380 -10.93 -12.32 -1.95
N LYS A 381 -9.83 -12.92 -2.42
CA LYS A 381 -8.55 -12.92 -1.69
C LYS A 381 -8.10 -11.52 -1.34
N MET A 382 -8.18 -10.60 -2.29
CA MET A 382 -7.75 -9.21 -2.08
C MET A 382 -8.64 -8.50 -1.05
N ALA A 383 -9.96 -8.65 -1.17
CA ALA A 383 -10.91 -8.10 -0.21
C ALA A 383 -10.70 -8.68 1.20
N GLN A 384 -10.45 -9.99 1.32
CA GLN A 384 -10.16 -10.64 2.59
C GLN A 384 -8.84 -10.17 3.18
N PHE A 385 -7.74 -10.22 2.42
CA PHE A 385 -6.42 -9.76 2.85
C PHE A 385 -6.48 -8.33 3.37
N VAL A 386 -7.06 -7.40 2.61
CA VAL A 386 -7.14 -5.99 3.03
C VAL A 386 -8.04 -5.79 4.25
N TYR A 387 -9.20 -6.45 4.31
CA TYR A 387 -10.07 -6.41 5.50
C TYR A 387 -9.37 -6.93 6.77
N GLU A 388 -8.66 -8.06 6.67
CA GLU A 388 -7.90 -8.63 7.78
C GLU A 388 -6.75 -7.73 8.22
N GLN A 389 -6.00 -7.13 7.27
CA GLN A 389 -4.98 -6.14 7.60
C GLN A 389 -5.59 -4.94 8.33
N LEU A 390 -6.72 -4.40 7.86
CA LEU A 390 -7.40 -3.26 8.49
C LEU A 390 -7.96 -3.57 9.89
N CYS A 391 -8.33 -4.82 10.16
CA CYS A 391 -8.85 -5.25 11.46
C CYS A 391 -7.76 -5.66 12.47
N THR A 392 -6.57 -6.04 12.00
CA THR A 392 -5.48 -6.55 12.87
C THR A 392 -4.33 -5.56 13.02
N PHE A 393 -4.12 -4.65 12.06
CA PHE A 393 -3.02 -3.70 12.10
C PHE A 393 -3.38 -2.46 12.93
N THR A 394 -2.75 -2.31 14.09
CA THR A 394 -2.83 -1.13 14.97
C THR A 394 -1.49 -0.37 14.97
N PRO A 395 -1.23 0.49 13.97
CA PRO A 395 0.03 1.23 13.92
C PRO A 395 0.11 2.33 14.98
N GLU A 396 1.27 2.44 15.62
CA GLU A 396 1.60 3.52 16.54
C GLU A 396 2.44 4.60 15.86
N LYS A 397 3.35 4.22 14.95
CA LYS A 397 4.31 5.12 14.30
C LYS A 397 3.70 5.83 13.09
N MET A 398 4.32 6.95 12.71
CA MET A 398 3.87 7.82 11.61
C MET A 398 3.72 7.06 10.27
N LYS A 399 4.75 6.31 9.85
CA LYS A 399 4.70 5.53 8.60
C LYS A 399 3.60 4.45 8.62
N GLY A 400 3.43 3.73 9.72
CA GLY A 400 2.38 2.72 9.84
C GLY A 400 0.98 3.33 9.75
N LYS A 401 0.74 4.46 10.41
CA LYS A 401 -0.51 5.22 10.34
C LYS A 401 -0.82 5.72 8.94
N ALA A 402 0.20 6.22 8.21
CA ALA A 402 0.06 6.63 6.83
C ALA A 402 -0.26 5.44 5.89
N ILE A 403 0.42 4.30 6.06
CA ILE A 403 0.15 3.07 5.30
C ILE A 403 -1.28 2.56 5.56
N TYR A 404 -1.73 2.56 6.82
CA TYR A 404 -3.10 2.18 7.18
C TYR A 404 -4.13 3.11 6.54
N ALA A 405 -3.92 4.43 6.58
CA ALA A 405 -4.82 5.40 5.97
C ALA A 405 -4.97 5.19 4.45
N ILE A 406 -3.86 4.90 3.75
CA ILE A 406 -3.89 4.54 2.33
C ILE A 406 -4.65 3.22 2.09
N LEU A 407 -4.40 2.21 2.91
CA LEU A 407 -5.06 0.92 2.79
C LEU A 407 -6.58 1.00 3.02
N TYR A 408 -7.01 1.85 3.97
CA TYR A 408 -8.42 2.12 4.25
C TYR A 408 -9.08 2.94 3.13
N GLU A 409 -8.38 3.93 2.55
CA GLU A 409 -8.86 4.66 1.37
C GLU A 409 -9.05 3.72 0.17
N TYR A 410 -8.09 2.82 -0.08
CA TYR A 410 -8.20 1.77 -1.10
C TYR A 410 -9.39 0.84 -0.86
N TYR A 411 -9.53 0.35 0.38
CA TYR A 411 -10.63 -0.52 0.80
C TYR A 411 -12.00 0.11 0.57
N LYS A 412 -12.20 1.34 1.06
CA LYS A 412 -13.46 2.05 0.93
C LYS A 412 -13.82 2.29 -0.53
N ARG A 413 -12.87 2.81 -1.33
CA ARG A 413 -13.13 3.24 -2.70
C ARG A 413 -13.26 2.09 -3.70
N TYR A 414 -12.42 1.05 -3.58
CA TYR A 414 -12.27 0.04 -4.64
C TYR A 414 -12.72 -1.37 -4.26
N LEU A 415 -12.75 -1.74 -2.97
CA LEU A 415 -13.21 -3.06 -2.51
C LEU A 415 -14.65 -3.06 -2.01
N ILE A 416 -15.07 -1.95 -1.37
CA ILE A 416 -16.44 -1.74 -0.90
C ILE A 416 -17.25 -0.96 -1.95
N GLY A 417 -16.64 0.10 -2.51
CA GLY A 417 -17.26 0.99 -3.50
C GLY A 417 -18.17 2.03 -2.86
N ASP A 418 -18.34 3.17 -3.54
CA ASP A 418 -19.01 4.38 -3.00
C ASP A 418 -20.48 4.17 -2.56
N LYS A 419 -21.11 3.06 -2.96
CA LYS A 419 -22.50 2.71 -2.62
C LYS A 419 -22.66 1.92 -1.32
N ASN A 420 -21.56 1.37 -0.79
CA ASN A 420 -21.58 0.46 0.36
C ASN A 420 -20.81 1.06 1.56
N LEU A 421 -21.13 0.58 2.75
CA LEU A 421 -20.58 1.12 3.99
C LEU A 421 -19.29 0.39 4.37
N ALA A 422 -18.18 1.12 4.43
CA ALA A 422 -16.87 0.58 4.82
C ALA A 422 -16.70 0.48 6.33
N SER A 423 -17.46 1.25 7.12
CA SER A 423 -17.33 1.33 8.58
C SER A 423 -18.63 1.71 9.30
N CYS A 424 -18.71 1.41 10.60
CA CYS A 424 -19.77 1.86 11.49
C CYS A 424 -19.84 3.39 11.58
N ALA A 425 -18.72 4.09 11.44
CA ALA A 425 -18.69 5.55 11.37
C ALA A 425 -19.38 6.10 10.11
N ASP A 426 -19.22 5.44 8.94
CA ASP A 426 -19.96 5.80 7.73
C ASP A 426 -21.47 5.58 7.92
N PHE A 427 -21.85 4.47 8.58
CA PHE A 427 -23.24 4.16 8.90
C PHE A 427 -23.88 5.18 9.85
N ALA A 428 -23.16 5.59 10.90
CA ALA A 428 -23.61 6.60 11.84
C ALA A 428 -23.82 7.96 11.14
N LEU A 429 -22.91 8.36 10.24
CA LEU A 429 -23.03 9.61 9.47
C LEU A 429 -24.30 9.62 8.59
N LEU A 430 -24.59 8.54 7.85
CA LEU A 430 -25.83 8.46 7.06
C LEU A 430 -27.10 8.60 7.91
N LEU A 431 -27.12 8.00 9.10
CA LEU A 431 -28.27 8.12 10.01
C LEU A 431 -28.40 9.55 10.58
N GLN A 432 -27.29 10.24 10.85
CA GLN A 432 -27.28 11.64 11.27
C GLN A 432 -27.76 12.58 10.16
N GLU A 433 -27.31 12.37 8.91
CA GLU A 433 -27.78 13.11 7.73
C GLU A 433 -29.27 12.87 7.48
N SER A 434 -29.74 11.62 7.58
CA SER A 434 -31.16 11.28 7.49
C SER A 434 -31.99 11.92 8.61
N ARG A 435 -31.51 11.94 9.87
CA ARG A 435 -32.19 12.67 10.96
C ARG A 435 -32.32 14.15 10.62
N LYS A 436 -31.25 14.77 10.11
CA LYS A 436 -31.25 16.19 9.74
C LYS A 436 -32.32 16.49 8.68
N GLN A 437 -32.43 15.66 7.65
CA GLN A 437 -33.47 15.76 6.63
C GLN A 437 -34.88 15.61 7.23
N GLU A 438 -35.12 14.61 8.08
CA GLU A 438 -36.42 14.45 8.75
C GLU A 438 -36.83 15.64 9.63
N MET A 439 -35.86 16.35 10.24
CA MET A 439 -36.13 17.56 11.03
C MET A 439 -36.32 18.81 10.16
N GLU A 440 -35.73 18.85 8.96
CA GLU A 440 -35.98 19.91 7.97
C GLU A 440 -37.38 19.75 7.31
N GLU A 441 -37.87 18.51 7.17
CA GLU A 441 -39.23 18.21 6.70
C GLU A 441 -40.31 18.43 7.77
N ASP A 442 -40.04 18.06 9.04
CA ASP A 442 -41.01 18.12 10.14
C ASP A 442 -40.85 19.40 10.99
N ILE A 443 -41.16 20.55 10.35
CA ILE A 443 -41.05 21.90 10.95
C ILE A 443 -41.80 22.00 12.28
N ALA A 444 -42.94 21.32 12.42
CA ALA A 444 -43.75 21.34 13.63
C ALA A 444 -43.04 20.66 14.82
N ILE A 445 -42.42 19.49 14.59
CA ILE A 445 -41.58 18.84 15.61
C ILE A 445 -40.34 19.69 15.92
N ALA A 446 -39.68 20.26 14.89
CA ALA A 446 -38.49 21.09 15.08
C ALA A 446 -38.78 22.31 15.99
N GLN A 447 -39.86 23.05 15.73
CA GLN A 447 -40.29 24.16 16.58
C GLN A 447 -40.71 23.71 17.98
N ALA A 448 -41.38 22.56 18.11
CA ALA A 448 -41.79 22.04 19.41
C ALA A 448 -40.59 21.66 20.29
N LEU A 449 -39.49 21.17 19.68
CA LEU A 449 -38.25 20.84 20.38
C LEU A 449 -37.54 22.07 20.96
N GLU A 450 -37.57 23.23 20.28
CA GLU A 450 -37.03 24.50 20.82
C GLU A 450 -37.69 24.90 22.15
N THR A 451 -38.96 24.55 22.32
CA THR A 451 -39.77 24.81 23.53
C THR A 451 -39.96 23.57 24.41
N TYR A 452 -39.12 22.54 24.27
CA TYR A 452 -39.32 21.27 24.96
C TYR A 452 -39.29 21.41 26.49
N ILE A 453 -40.29 20.81 27.16
CA ILE A 453 -40.39 20.73 28.62
C ILE A 453 -40.19 19.26 29.05
N PRO A 454 -39.25 18.96 29.98
CA PRO A 454 -39.01 17.60 30.46
C PRO A 454 -40.26 16.88 30.97
N LEU A 455 -40.58 15.72 30.38
CA LEU A 455 -41.71 14.90 30.83
C LEU A 455 -41.45 14.30 32.22
N GLN A 456 -42.46 14.41 33.08
CA GLN A 456 -42.56 13.62 34.30
C GLN A 456 -43.36 12.34 34.03
N ALA A 457 -42.91 11.22 34.58
CA ALA A 457 -43.54 9.92 34.45
C ALA A 457 -43.72 9.26 35.83
N ASN A 458 -44.53 8.21 35.90
CA ASN A 458 -44.75 7.39 37.08
C ASN A 458 -44.70 5.90 36.69
N LYS A 459 -44.70 4.99 37.68
CA LYS A 459 -44.66 3.53 37.46
C LYS A 459 -46.05 2.89 37.29
N TYR A 460 -47.10 3.67 37.41
CA TYR A 460 -48.49 3.20 37.43
C TYR A 460 -49.22 3.67 36.17
N PRO A 461 -49.97 2.81 35.48
CA PRO A 461 -50.76 3.25 34.32
C PRO A 461 -51.75 4.33 34.75
N HIS A 462 -51.88 5.39 33.95
CA HIS A 462 -52.84 6.45 34.19
C HIS A 462 -54.28 5.89 34.06
N VAL A 463 -54.98 5.73 35.18
CA VAL A 463 -56.41 5.39 35.21
C VAL A 463 -57.23 6.69 35.23
N ASP A 464 -58.19 6.83 34.32
CA ASP A 464 -59.09 7.98 34.31
C ASP A 464 -60.09 7.88 35.48
N GLY A 465 -59.95 8.78 36.46
CA GLY A 465 -60.91 8.95 37.57
C GLY A 465 -60.30 8.90 38.97
N GLU A 466 -59.03 8.53 39.13
CA GLU A 466 -58.37 8.48 40.45
C GLU A 466 -57.24 9.51 40.56
N GLU A 467 -57.46 10.55 41.38
CA GLU A 467 -56.37 11.39 41.91
C GLU A 467 -55.53 10.56 42.89
N ASN A 468 -54.56 9.83 42.35
CA ASN A 468 -53.66 9.00 43.14
C ASN A 468 -52.76 9.88 44.02
N GLU A 469 -53.11 10.00 45.31
CA GLU A 469 -52.40 10.80 46.36
C GLU A 469 -50.96 10.33 46.68
N LYS A 470 -50.38 9.43 45.87
CA LYS A 470 -48.99 8.93 46.01
C LYS A 470 -48.24 9.02 44.67
N ASN A 471 -48.11 10.25 44.18
CA ASN A 471 -47.36 10.55 42.98
C ASN A 471 -45.84 10.58 43.25
N ASP A 472 -45.23 9.39 43.32
CA ASP A 472 -43.80 9.20 43.10
C ASP A 472 -43.48 9.42 41.59
N THR A 473 -43.66 10.66 41.14
CA THR A 473 -43.28 11.09 39.78
C THR A 473 -41.77 11.27 39.68
N PHE A 474 -41.21 10.90 38.55
CA PHE A 474 -39.80 11.03 38.23
C PHE A 474 -39.59 11.59 36.84
N ASP A 475 -38.42 12.19 36.61
CA ASP A 475 -37.99 12.63 35.29
C ASP A 475 -37.90 11.43 34.33
N CYS A 476 -38.71 11.48 33.26
CA CYS A 476 -38.84 10.39 32.30
C CYS A 476 -37.52 10.13 31.55
N HIS A 477 -36.81 11.20 31.19
CA HIS A 477 -35.53 11.11 30.50
C HIS A 477 -34.48 10.43 31.38
N GLN A 478 -34.32 10.85 32.63
CA GLN A 478 -33.40 10.20 33.58
C GLN A 478 -33.73 8.72 33.81
N HIS A 479 -35.01 8.35 33.81
CA HIS A 479 -35.41 6.95 33.95
C HIS A 479 -35.07 6.12 32.70
N VAL A 480 -35.32 6.65 31.51
CA VAL A 480 -34.89 6.03 30.24
C VAL A 480 -33.37 5.87 30.19
N ILE A 481 -32.59 6.90 30.55
CA ILE A 481 -31.12 6.79 30.58
C ILE A 481 -30.66 5.71 31.57
N LYS A 482 -31.22 5.63 32.79
CA LYS A 482 -30.89 4.54 33.74
C LYS A 482 -31.18 3.14 33.17
N PHE A 483 -32.30 2.98 32.45
CA PHE A 483 -32.63 1.75 31.73
C PHE A 483 -31.62 1.45 30.62
N LEU A 484 -31.25 2.45 29.82
CA LEU A 484 -30.27 2.31 28.73
C LEU A 484 -28.86 1.97 29.26
N GLU A 485 -28.44 2.55 30.39
CA GLU A 485 -27.19 2.21 31.07
C GLU A 485 -27.22 0.87 31.83
N GLY A 486 -28.41 0.34 32.13
CA GLY A 486 -28.57 -0.89 32.92
C GLY A 486 -28.27 -0.72 34.42
N LYS A 487 -28.36 0.50 34.95
CA LYS A 487 -28.08 0.84 36.35
C LYS A 487 -29.38 1.07 37.14
N GLU A 488 -29.95 0.01 37.71
CA GLU A 488 -31.01 0.13 38.73
C GLU A 488 -30.50 -0.25 40.14
N THR A 489 -30.99 0.46 41.16
CA THR A 489 -30.33 0.62 42.47
C THR A 489 -30.78 -0.35 43.57
N SER A 490 -31.23 -1.57 43.23
CA SER A 490 -31.61 -2.59 44.23
C SER A 490 -30.92 -3.93 43.95
N GLU A 491 -30.15 -4.43 44.91
CA GLU A 491 -29.24 -5.56 44.68
C GLU A 491 -29.93 -6.92 44.51
N GLU A 492 -31.18 -7.05 44.96
CA GLU A 492 -31.94 -8.31 44.96
C GLU A 492 -32.63 -8.63 43.62
N LYS A 493 -32.67 -7.69 42.64
CA LYS A 493 -33.36 -7.90 41.34
C LYS A 493 -32.45 -8.13 40.13
N LYS A 494 -31.12 -8.21 40.35
CA LYS A 494 -30.11 -8.22 39.28
C LYS A 494 -30.27 -9.36 38.24
N SER A 495 -30.91 -10.49 38.57
CA SER A 495 -31.01 -11.67 37.68
C SER A 495 -32.12 -11.61 36.62
N GLU A 496 -33.21 -10.88 36.86
CA GLU A 496 -34.32 -10.71 35.91
C GLU A 496 -34.28 -9.35 35.21
N GLU A 497 -33.92 -8.26 35.88
CA GLU A 497 -33.97 -6.93 35.30
C GLU A 497 -32.83 -6.65 34.29
N GLN A 498 -31.69 -7.33 34.42
CA GLN A 498 -30.63 -7.32 33.39
C GLN A 498 -31.06 -7.92 32.04
N LYS A 499 -32.23 -8.57 31.95
CA LYS A 499 -32.80 -9.12 30.70
C LYS A 499 -33.81 -8.18 30.02
N ARG A 500 -34.19 -7.05 30.62
CA ARG A 500 -35.18 -6.14 30.00
C ARG A 500 -34.58 -5.47 28.75
N LYS A 501 -35.08 -5.85 27.57
CA LYS A 501 -34.69 -5.29 26.27
C LYS A 501 -35.62 -4.20 25.76
N ALA A 502 -36.78 -4.03 26.36
CA ALA A 502 -37.76 -3.01 25.99
C ALA A 502 -38.26 -2.25 27.24
N MET A 503 -38.43 -0.94 27.09
CA MET A 503 -39.26 -0.09 27.93
C MET A 503 -40.55 0.23 27.15
N ILE A 504 -41.60 0.70 27.83
CA ILE A 504 -42.83 1.19 27.19
C ILE A 504 -43.17 2.53 27.84
N ILE A 505 -43.38 3.55 27.01
CA ILE A 505 -43.82 4.88 27.45
C ILE A 505 -45.28 5.06 27.03
N GLN A 506 -46.19 5.12 28.00
CA GLN A 506 -47.63 5.29 27.78
C GLN A 506 -48.08 6.67 28.26
N GLY A 507 -48.97 7.30 27.49
CA GLY A 507 -49.54 8.61 27.81
C GLY A 507 -50.66 8.98 26.83
N LYS A 508 -51.53 9.90 27.25
CA LYS A 508 -52.66 10.38 26.44
C LYS A 508 -52.18 11.07 25.15
N SER A 509 -53.09 11.26 24.19
CA SER A 509 -52.79 12.11 23.04
C SER A 509 -52.44 13.54 23.51
N GLY A 510 -51.50 14.19 22.84
CA GLY A 510 -50.98 15.51 23.23
C GLY A 510 -50.03 15.53 24.44
N SER A 511 -49.75 14.41 25.12
CA SER A 511 -48.87 14.38 26.31
C SER A 511 -47.36 14.49 26.01
N GLY A 512 -46.98 15.01 24.84
CA GLY A 512 -45.57 15.23 24.46
C GLY A 512 -44.76 13.99 24.06
N LYS A 513 -45.35 12.79 23.92
CA LYS A 513 -44.64 11.52 23.64
C LYS A 513 -43.65 11.61 22.47
N SER A 514 -44.13 12.00 21.29
CA SER A 514 -43.30 12.09 20.08
C SER A 514 -42.17 13.14 20.18
N ILE A 515 -42.44 14.26 20.86
CA ILE A 515 -41.43 15.31 21.11
C ILE A 515 -40.35 14.77 22.06
N PHE A 516 -40.74 14.06 23.13
CA PHE A 516 -39.80 13.35 23.99
C PHE A 516 -38.95 12.33 23.23
N CYS A 517 -39.55 11.53 22.34
CA CYS A 517 -38.83 10.55 21.53
C CYS A 517 -37.77 11.21 20.63
N ARG A 518 -38.06 12.38 20.05
CA ARG A 518 -37.09 13.14 19.24
C ARG A 518 -36.04 13.89 20.06
N HIS A 519 -36.39 14.38 21.24
CA HIS A 519 -35.44 14.94 22.20
C HIS A 519 -34.47 13.87 22.74
N LEU A 520 -34.97 12.67 23.02
CA LEU A 520 -34.16 11.51 23.38
C LEU A 520 -33.21 11.11 22.23
N GLU A 521 -33.70 11.06 20.99
CA GLU A 521 -32.88 10.81 19.80
C GLU A 521 -31.70 11.81 19.72
N GLU A 522 -31.96 13.11 19.95
CA GLU A 522 -30.93 14.14 19.96
C GLU A 522 -29.86 13.92 21.04
N ILE A 523 -30.28 13.67 22.29
CA ILE A 523 -29.36 13.44 23.40
C ILE A 523 -28.51 12.18 23.15
N LEU A 524 -29.11 11.10 22.65
CA LEU A 524 -28.38 9.88 22.33
C LEU A 524 -27.38 10.09 21.18
N TRP A 525 -27.70 10.92 20.17
CA TRP A 525 -26.73 11.31 19.14
C TRP A 525 -25.58 12.15 19.69
N ASN A 526 -25.86 13.12 20.57
CA ASN A 526 -24.82 13.91 21.23
C ASN A 526 -23.90 13.02 22.08
N ASN A 527 -24.45 12.03 22.79
CA ASN A 527 -23.67 11.04 23.53
C ASN A 527 -22.81 10.18 22.60
N TYR A 528 -23.34 9.74 21.45
CA TYR A 528 -22.59 8.97 20.45
C TYR A 528 -21.45 9.76 19.81
N ILE A 529 -21.64 11.06 19.55
CA ILE A 529 -20.60 11.96 19.01
C ILE A 529 -19.46 12.11 20.02
N ASN A 530 -19.76 12.12 21.32
CA ASN A 530 -18.76 12.20 22.39
C ASN A 530 -18.05 10.85 22.66
N ASP A 531 -18.74 9.72 22.48
CA ASP A 531 -18.20 8.36 22.64
C ASP A 531 -18.82 7.41 21.60
N SER A 532 -18.06 7.07 20.56
CA SER A 532 -18.52 6.21 19.45
C SER A 532 -18.80 4.75 19.84
N LYS A 533 -18.56 4.38 21.10
CA LYS A 533 -18.92 3.08 21.67
C LYS A 533 -20.36 3.04 22.21
N GLN A 534 -21.02 4.18 22.33
CA GLN A 534 -22.42 4.23 22.72
C GLN A 534 -23.30 3.56 21.65
N PRO A 535 -24.47 3.00 22.02
CA PRO A 535 -25.40 2.46 21.03
C PRO A 535 -25.93 3.56 20.09
N ILE A 536 -26.08 3.23 18.81
CA ILE A 536 -26.60 4.15 17.79
C ILE A 536 -28.12 4.27 17.94
N PRO A 537 -28.67 5.49 18.13
CA PRO A 537 -30.12 5.68 18.17
C PRO A 537 -30.71 5.64 16.75
N VAL A 538 -31.86 4.99 16.61
CA VAL A 538 -32.67 4.99 15.38
C VAL A 538 -34.12 5.26 15.77
N TYR A 539 -34.61 6.44 15.39
CA TYR A 539 -36.03 6.77 15.51
C TYR A 539 -36.87 6.07 14.43
N ILE A 540 -38.02 5.53 14.84
CA ILE A 540 -38.93 4.75 14.02
C ILE A 540 -40.36 5.27 14.25
N SER A 541 -40.91 5.98 13.28
CA SER A 541 -42.33 6.38 13.29
C SER A 541 -43.17 5.25 12.70
N PHE A 542 -43.86 4.48 13.54
CA PHE A 542 -44.79 3.43 13.12
C PHE A 542 -45.82 3.92 12.08
N PRO A 543 -46.47 5.10 12.22
CA PRO A 543 -47.40 5.62 11.22
C PRO A 543 -46.82 5.75 9.82
N LYS A 544 -45.52 6.09 9.70
CA LYS A 544 -44.82 6.28 8.43
C LYS A 544 -44.37 4.96 7.79
N VAL A 545 -44.00 3.95 8.58
CA VAL A 545 -43.32 2.72 8.06
C VAL A 545 -44.09 1.42 8.24
N TYR A 546 -45.13 1.37 9.09
CA TYR A 546 -45.82 0.12 9.40
C TYR A 546 -46.71 -0.36 8.25
N HIS A 547 -46.50 -1.61 7.82
CA HIS A 547 -47.35 -2.26 6.85
C HIS A 547 -47.54 -3.76 7.17
N LEU A 548 -48.80 -4.20 7.24
CA LEU A 548 -49.25 -5.55 7.62
C LEU A 548 -48.50 -6.70 6.94
N LYS A 549 -48.03 -6.53 5.70
CA LYS A 549 -47.34 -7.59 4.95
C LYS A 549 -45.85 -7.76 5.32
N ASN A 550 -45.25 -6.79 6.02
CA ASN A 550 -43.79 -6.65 6.15
C ASN A 550 -43.28 -6.49 7.61
N GLU A 551 -44.11 -6.78 8.60
CA GLU A 551 -43.82 -6.52 10.03
C GLU A 551 -42.48 -7.08 10.49
N LYS A 552 -42.13 -8.28 10.00
CA LYS A 552 -40.90 -9.01 10.30
C LYS A 552 -39.61 -8.31 9.83
N ASP A 553 -39.74 -7.35 8.92
CA ASP A 553 -38.64 -6.62 8.29
C ASP A 553 -38.72 -5.10 8.58
N ILE A 554 -39.52 -4.65 9.55
CA ILE A 554 -39.76 -3.20 9.79
C ILE A 554 -38.46 -2.41 10.01
N ILE A 555 -37.49 -2.95 10.77
CA ILE A 555 -36.18 -2.32 11.00
C ILE A 555 -35.38 -2.25 9.69
N LEU A 556 -35.43 -3.31 8.87
CA LEU A 556 -34.78 -3.35 7.57
C LEU A 556 -35.37 -2.28 6.64
N GLN A 557 -36.70 -2.09 6.65
CA GLN A 557 -37.40 -1.09 5.85
C GLN A 557 -37.07 0.34 6.27
N VAL A 558 -36.99 0.62 7.58
CA VAL A 558 -36.52 1.92 8.09
C VAL A 558 -35.12 2.23 7.56
N LEU A 559 -34.17 1.30 7.75
CA LEU A 559 -32.78 1.54 7.34
C LEU A 559 -32.64 1.64 5.81
N GLN A 560 -33.43 0.88 5.03
CA GLN A 560 -33.50 1.02 3.56
C GLN A 560 -34.08 2.37 3.14
N GLY A 561 -35.10 2.88 3.83
CA GLY A 561 -35.64 4.23 3.63
C GLY A 561 -34.59 5.33 3.88
N LYS A 562 -33.66 5.08 4.80
CA LYS A 562 -32.47 5.91 5.08
C LYS A 562 -31.27 5.59 4.16
N HIS A 563 -31.53 5.10 2.95
CA HIS A 563 -30.55 4.75 1.91
C HIS A 563 -29.49 3.69 2.27
N ILE A 564 -29.65 2.91 3.34
CA ILE A 564 -28.70 1.85 3.69
C ILE A 564 -29.03 0.55 2.92
N GLY A 565 -28.07 0.07 2.14
CA GLY A 565 -28.21 -1.13 1.32
C GLY A 565 -28.38 -2.42 2.14
N LYS A 566 -29.23 -3.34 1.66
CA LYS A 566 -29.51 -4.64 2.32
C LYS A 566 -28.25 -5.48 2.54
N GLU A 567 -27.27 -5.35 1.66
CA GLU A 567 -26.01 -6.09 1.67
C GLU A 567 -25.14 -5.78 2.91
N SER A 568 -25.17 -4.54 3.41
CA SER A 568 -24.41 -4.13 4.60
C SER A 568 -25.08 -4.55 5.92
N MET A 569 -26.37 -4.91 5.90
CA MET A 569 -27.19 -5.08 7.12
C MET A 569 -26.69 -6.18 8.04
N ASN A 570 -26.16 -7.28 7.51
CA ASN A 570 -25.62 -8.37 8.33
C ASN A 570 -24.36 -7.94 9.09
N ALA A 571 -23.42 -7.29 8.39
CA ALA A 571 -22.20 -6.76 9.01
C ALA A 571 -22.51 -5.69 10.08
N ILE A 572 -23.49 -4.82 9.81
CA ILE A 572 -23.98 -3.81 10.76
C ILE A 572 -24.60 -4.48 11.99
N ARG A 573 -25.51 -5.43 11.80
CA ARG A 573 -26.20 -6.17 12.88
C ARG A 573 -25.24 -6.90 13.83
N GLU A 574 -24.13 -7.41 13.31
CA GLU A 574 -23.09 -8.09 14.11
C GLU A 574 -22.19 -7.12 14.88
N LYS A 575 -21.96 -5.90 14.37
CA LYS A 575 -20.96 -4.94 14.89
C LYS A 575 -21.54 -3.80 15.71
N VAL A 576 -22.80 -3.43 15.49
CA VAL A 576 -23.42 -2.22 16.05
C VAL A 576 -24.40 -2.58 17.17
N SER A 577 -24.34 -1.84 18.28
CA SER A 577 -25.40 -1.81 19.29
C SER A 577 -26.35 -0.65 19.02
N PHE A 578 -27.64 -0.81 19.34
CA PHE A 578 -28.69 0.13 18.96
C PHE A 578 -29.57 0.56 20.14
N VAL A 579 -30.17 1.76 20.01
CA VAL A 579 -31.43 2.11 20.68
C VAL A 579 -32.49 2.37 19.61
N PHE A 580 -33.52 1.53 19.58
CA PHE A 580 -34.69 1.76 18.73
C PHE A 580 -35.72 2.56 19.52
N ILE A 581 -36.09 3.74 19.02
CA ILE A 581 -37.11 4.60 19.61
C ILE A 581 -38.35 4.48 18.73
N MET A 582 -39.40 3.79 19.20
CA MET A 582 -40.51 3.36 18.34
C MET A 582 -41.81 4.11 18.67
N ASP A 583 -42.10 5.17 17.93
CA ASP A 583 -43.19 6.11 18.20
C ASP A 583 -44.46 5.85 17.35
N GLY A 584 -45.62 6.23 17.90
CA GLY A 584 -46.93 6.15 17.22
C GLY A 584 -47.53 4.73 17.12
N PHE A 585 -47.30 3.86 18.12
CA PHE A 585 -47.90 2.52 18.14
C PHE A 585 -49.43 2.54 18.29
N ASP A 586 -49.96 3.52 19.02
CA ASP A 586 -51.40 3.77 19.21
C ASP A 586 -52.11 4.02 17.86
N GLU A 587 -51.47 4.76 16.94
CA GLU A 587 -52.01 5.05 15.60
C GLU A 587 -52.08 3.82 14.66
N ILE A 588 -51.30 2.77 14.93
CA ILE A 588 -51.30 1.54 14.12
C ILE A 588 -52.04 0.37 14.78
N PHE A 589 -52.51 0.53 16.03
CA PHE A 589 -53.02 -0.57 16.85
C PHE A 589 -54.20 -1.32 16.21
N ASP A 590 -55.13 -0.62 15.57
CA ASP A 590 -56.27 -1.24 14.88
C ASP A 590 -55.81 -2.16 13.74
N LYS A 591 -54.84 -1.72 12.94
CA LYS A 591 -54.26 -2.53 11.87
C LYS A 591 -53.42 -3.68 12.45
N TYR A 592 -52.69 -3.43 13.54
CA TYR A 592 -51.87 -4.42 14.23
C TYR A 592 -52.70 -5.55 14.86
N SER A 593 -53.84 -5.23 15.47
CA SER A 593 -54.72 -6.23 16.09
C SER A 593 -55.46 -7.11 15.07
N GLN A 594 -55.68 -6.61 13.85
CA GLN A 594 -56.37 -7.35 12.76
C GLN A 594 -55.50 -8.36 12.00
N SER A 595 -54.20 -8.48 12.30
CA SER A 595 -53.31 -9.39 11.57
C SER A 595 -53.58 -10.87 11.88
N GLU A 596 -53.44 -11.75 10.90
CA GLU A 596 -53.36 -13.21 11.09
C GLU A 596 -51.99 -13.70 11.61
N ASN A 597 -51.16 -12.82 12.17
CA ASN A 597 -49.82 -13.17 12.62
C ASN A 597 -49.87 -13.95 13.95
N ASN A 598 -49.39 -15.21 13.92
CA ASN A 598 -49.39 -16.10 15.09
C ASN A 598 -48.52 -15.59 16.27
N ASN A 599 -47.57 -14.66 16.04
CA ASN A 599 -46.73 -14.09 17.09
C ASN A 599 -47.49 -12.98 17.84
N LYS A 600 -48.00 -13.29 19.04
CA LYS A 600 -48.75 -12.33 19.87
C LYS A 600 -47.90 -11.25 20.54
N TYR A 601 -46.61 -11.52 20.79
CA TYR A 601 -45.72 -10.59 21.48
C TYR A 601 -45.05 -9.61 20.52
N PHE A 602 -45.16 -8.31 20.81
CA PHE A 602 -44.59 -7.21 20.02
C PHE A 602 -43.12 -7.44 19.61
N TYR A 603 -42.28 -7.79 20.59
CA TYR A 603 -40.82 -7.94 20.40
C TYR A 603 -40.48 -9.08 19.42
N ASP A 604 -41.21 -10.20 19.49
CA ASP A 604 -41.03 -11.35 18.60
C ASP A 604 -41.72 -11.16 17.24
N ARG A 605 -42.83 -10.40 17.19
CA ARG A 605 -43.57 -10.10 15.97
C ARG A 605 -42.78 -9.20 15.02
N PHE A 606 -42.07 -8.20 15.55
CA PHE A 606 -41.16 -7.33 14.81
C PHE A 606 -39.71 -7.87 14.70
N HIS A 607 -39.46 -9.12 15.12
CA HIS A 607 -38.13 -9.76 15.10
C HIS A 607 -37.00 -8.92 15.76
N LEU A 608 -37.32 -8.16 16.81
CA LEU A 608 -36.36 -7.26 17.46
C LEU A 608 -35.23 -8.03 18.16
N ASN A 609 -35.47 -9.31 18.47
CA ASN A 609 -34.47 -10.25 18.99
C ASN A 609 -33.27 -10.49 18.05
N GLN A 610 -33.39 -10.21 16.75
CA GLN A 610 -32.31 -10.32 15.78
C GLN A 610 -31.29 -9.18 15.87
N TRP A 611 -31.59 -8.11 16.62
CA TRP A 611 -30.76 -6.91 16.70
C TRP A 611 -30.18 -6.78 18.12
N ASN A 612 -28.94 -6.30 18.20
CA ASN A 612 -28.30 -5.94 19.47
C ASN A 612 -28.83 -4.58 19.96
N ALA A 613 -30.12 -4.54 20.30
CA ALA A 613 -30.86 -3.31 20.55
C ALA A 613 -31.55 -3.29 21.93
N LYS A 614 -31.58 -2.10 22.55
CA LYS A 614 -32.64 -1.73 23.51
C LYS A 614 -33.75 -0.99 22.75
N VAL A 615 -34.98 -1.13 23.23
CA VAL A 615 -36.19 -0.57 22.61
C VAL A 615 -36.88 0.34 23.61
N ILE A 616 -37.34 1.51 23.16
CA ILE A 616 -38.14 2.51 23.90
C ILE A 616 -39.46 2.71 23.17
#